data_AF-A0A947GHN3-F1
#
_entry.id   AF-A0A947GHN3-F1
#
_cell.length_a   1.000
_cell.length_b   1.000
_cell.length_c   1.000
_cell.angle_alpha   90.00
_cell.angle_beta   90.00
_cell.angle_gamma   90.00
#
_symmetry.space_group_name_H-M   'P 1'
#
loop_
_entity.id
_entity.type
_entity.pdbx_description
1 polymer ?
#
loop_
_entity_poly.entity_id
_entity_poly.type
_entity_poly.pdbx_seq_one_letter_code
_entity_poly.pdbx_strand_id
1 'polypeptide(L)'
;MRIGIPLVLILVSVFILSGCQQQTVPGYQDIPLHPQASQIHSVDDRVEFLVSSASAEEVTDYYLNELEKRQWIRVDRWGSAFVYEKNGRRILLVITDLKNYTKVSLSPFK
;
A
#
# COMPACT_ATOMS: atom_id res chain seq x y z
N MET A 1 8.17 47.65 -23.52
CA MET A 1 6.81 47.19 -23.91
C MET A 1 6.76 45.67 -23.81
N ARG A 2 5.62 45.17 -23.33
CA ARG A 2 5.30 43.81 -22.85
C ARG A 2 5.89 42.65 -23.68
N ILE A 3 6.71 41.82 -23.03
CA ILE A 3 6.96 40.43 -23.47
C ILE A 3 5.80 39.62 -22.91
N GLY A 4 4.79 39.37 -23.74
CA GLY A 4 3.68 38.48 -23.42
C GLY A 4 4.21 37.05 -23.36
N ILE A 5 4.34 36.51 -22.15
CA ILE A 5 4.58 35.09 -21.95
C ILE A 5 3.37 34.36 -22.54
N PRO A 6 3.55 33.48 -23.55
CA PRO A 6 2.43 32.77 -24.14
C PRO A 6 1.84 31.83 -23.09
N LEU A 7 0.60 32.12 -22.69
CA LEU A 7 -0.19 31.41 -21.68
C LEU A 7 -0.31 29.90 -21.92
N VAL A 8 0.04 29.44 -23.13
CA VAL A 8 -0.02 28.04 -23.57
C VAL A 8 1.01 27.16 -22.86
N LEU A 9 2.15 27.71 -22.43
CA LEU A 9 3.21 26.91 -21.77
C LEU A 9 2.87 26.54 -20.32
N ILE A 10 2.00 27.28 -19.64
CA ILE A 10 1.64 26.99 -18.24
C ILE A 10 0.68 25.78 -18.18
N LEU A 11 -0.13 25.56 -19.22
CA LEU A 11 -1.13 24.48 -19.24
C LEU A 11 -0.50 23.09 -19.43
N VAL A 12 0.67 22.99 -20.05
CA VAL A 12 1.38 21.70 -20.24
C VAL A 12 2.12 21.28 -18.96
N SER A 13 2.53 22.23 -18.11
CA SER A 13 3.22 21.91 -16.85
C SER A 13 2.28 21.44 -15.72
N VAL A 14 0.98 21.72 -15.80
CA VAL A 14 0.01 21.30 -14.77
C VAL A 14 -0.36 19.82 -14.87
N PHE A 15 -0.22 19.20 -16.05
CA PHE A 15 -0.57 17.78 -16.25
C PHE A 15 0.55 16.79 -15.87
N ILE A 16 1.80 17.23 -15.66
CA ILE A 16 2.94 16.34 -15.38
C ILE A 16 3.01 15.98 -13.87
N LEU A 17 2.29 16.70 -13.00
CA LEU A 17 2.27 16.49 -11.55
C LEU A 17 1.03 15.77 -11.03
N SER A 18 0.25 15.13 -11.91
CA SER A 18 -0.76 14.14 -11.51
C SER A 18 -0.09 12.80 -11.18
N GLY A 19 0.92 12.82 -10.30
CA GLY A 19 1.37 11.60 -9.67
C GLY A 19 0.20 11.07 -8.86
N CYS A 20 -0.41 9.97 -9.32
CA CYS A 20 -1.40 9.26 -8.51
C CYS A 20 -0.80 9.05 -7.12
N GLN A 21 -1.26 9.82 -6.12
CA GLN A 21 -0.89 9.56 -4.75
C GLN A 21 -1.46 8.19 -4.42
N GLN A 22 -0.59 7.18 -4.38
CA GLN A 22 -0.93 5.84 -3.98
C GLN A 22 -1.48 5.92 -2.56
N GLN A 23 -2.76 5.53 -2.40
CA GLN A 23 -3.41 5.53 -1.10
C GLN A 23 -2.63 4.65 -0.12
N THR A 24 -2.65 5.03 1.15
CA THR A 24 -1.96 4.29 2.22
C THR A 24 -2.99 3.65 3.14
N VAL A 25 -2.57 2.59 3.83
CA VAL A 25 -3.44 1.92 4.80
C VAL A 25 -3.73 2.90 5.94
N PRO A 26 -5.00 3.10 6.35
CA PRO A 26 -5.34 4.00 7.45
C PRO A 26 -4.52 3.70 8.72
N GLY A 27 -3.90 4.72 9.31
CA GLY A 27 -3.00 4.55 10.46
C GLY A 27 -1.56 4.14 10.12
N TYR A 28 -1.26 3.85 8.84
CA TYR A 28 0.07 3.45 8.36
C TYR A 28 0.48 4.31 7.15
N GLN A 29 1.02 5.49 7.42
CA GLN A 29 1.33 6.52 6.41
C GLN A 29 2.35 6.09 5.34
N ASP A 30 3.11 5.03 5.58
CA ASP A 30 4.17 4.51 4.72
C ASP A 30 3.92 3.07 4.24
N ILE A 31 2.73 2.52 4.51
CA ILE A 31 2.28 1.23 3.97
C ILE A 31 1.25 1.52 2.88
N PRO A 32 1.54 1.18 1.61
CA PRO A 32 0.59 1.42 0.54
C PRO A 32 -0.61 0.50 0.66
N LEU A 33 -1.78 1.01 0.30
CA LEU A 33 -3.00 0.23 0.15
C LEU A 33 -2.99 -0.43 -1.23
N HIS A 34 -3.37 -1.71 -1.31
CA HIS A 34 -3.53 -2.40 -2.59
C HIS A 34 -4.53 -1.65 -3.49
N PRO A 35 -4.27 -1.45 -4.80
CA PRO A 35 -5.14 -0.65 -5.67
C PRO A 35 -6.58 -1.18 -5.79
N GLN A 36 -6.75 -2.49 -5.62
CA GLN A 36 -8.04 -3.19 -5.63
C GLN A 36 -8.60 -3.47 -4.22
N ALA A 37 -8.09 -2.76 -3.20
CA ALA A 37 -8.60 -2.88 -1.85
C ALA A 37 -10.02 -2.31 -1.74
N SER A 38 -10.82 -2.95 -0.90
CA SER A 38 -12.22 -2.63 -0.61
C SER A 38 -12.55 -3.05 0.82
N GLN A 39 -13.69 -2.61 1.35
CA GLN A 39 -14.18 -3.01 2.69
C GLN A 39 -13.11 -2.77 3.78
N ILE A 40 -12.57 -1.56 3.84
CA ILE A 40 -11.51 -1.20 4.77
C ILE A 40 -12.12 -0.95 6.15
N HIS A 41 -11.70 -1.73 7.13
CA HIS A 41 -12.19 -1.66 8.50
C HIS A 41 -11.03 -1.64 9.50
N SER A 42 -11.14 -0.78 10.51
CA SER A 42 -10.28 -0.83 11.69
C SER A 42 -10.93 -1.72 12.76
N VAL A 43 -10.20 -2.72 13.25
CA VAL A 43 -10.65 -3.67 14.27
C VAL A 43 -9.58 -3.75 15.36
N ASP A 44 -9.88 -3.28 16.57
CA ASP A 44 -8.90 -3.14 17.65
C ASP A 44 -7.65 -2.35 17.22
N ASP A 45 -6.47 -2.99 17.25
CA ASP A 45 -5.19 -2.45 16.82
C ASP A 45 -4.79 -2.85 15.39
N ARG A 46 -5.70 -3.45 14.61
CA ARG A 46 -5.44 -3.89 13.23
C ARG A 46 -6.35 -3.19 12.22
N VAL A 47 -5.90 -3.20 10.96
CA VAL A 47 -6.69 -2.77 9.80
C VAL A 47 -6.87 -3.97 8.88
N GLU A 48 -8.12 -4.28 8.55
CA GLU A 48 -8.49 -5.34 7.61
C GLU A 48 -9.11 -4.74 6.36
N PHE A 49 -8.87 -5.37 5.21
CA PHE A 49 -9.52 -5.05 3.94
C PHE A 49 -9.51 -6.25 3.00
N LEU A 50 -10.41 -6.24 2.02
CA LEU A 50 -10.48 -7.24 0.96
C LEU A 50 -9.86 -6.72 -0.32
N VAL A 51 -9.10 -7.57 -0.98
CA VAL A 51 -8.50 -7.32 -2.28
C VAL A 51 -9.16 -8.23 -3.31
N SER A 52 -9.70 -7.66 -4.38
CA SER A 52 -10.15 -8.43 -5.53
C SER A 52 -8.92 -8.92 -6.31
N SER A 53 -8.49 -10.15 -6.07
CA SER A 53 -7.28 -10.76 -6.67
C SER A 53 -7.57 -12.18 -7.15
N ALA A 54 -6.74 -12.69 -8.06
CA ALA A 54 -6.84 -14.09 -8.49
C ALA A 54 -6.30 -15.07 -7.44
N SER A 55 -5.35 -14.65 -6.61
CA SER A 55 -4.77 -15.46 -5.54
C SER A 55 -4.16 -14.62 -4.42
N ALA A 56 -3.92 -15.23 -3.25
CA ALA A 56 -3.16 -14.62 -2.18
C ALA A 56 -1.68 -14.41 -2.52
N GLU A 57 -1.12 -15.16 -3.47
CA GLU A 57 0.26 -15.01 -3.93
C GLU A 57 0.46 -13.68 -4.67
N GLU A 58 -0.49 -13.32 -5.55
CA GLU A 58 -0.50 -12.02 -6.24
C GLU A 58 -0.44 -10.84 -5.24
N VAL A 59 -1.27 -10.91 -4.19
CA VAL A 59 -1.31 -9.87 -3.15
C VAL A 59 -0.03 -9.90 -2.31
N THR A 60 0.55 -11.07 -2.06
CA THR A 60 1.82 -11.22 -1.35
C THR A 60 2.96 -10.58 -2.13
N ASP A 61 3.06 -10.84 -3.43
CA ASP A 61 4.09 -10.28 -4.30
C ASP A 61 3.96 -8.76 -4.42
N TYR A 62 2.74 -8.24 -4.48
CA TYR A 62 2.49 -6.80 -4.42
C TYR A 62 3.11 -6.19 -3.16
N TYR A 63 2.76 -6.71 -1.98
CA TYR A 63 3.27 -6.16 -0.71
C TYR A 63 4.77 -6.36 -0.55
N LEU A 64 5.32 -7.48 -0.99
CA LEU A 64 6.77 -7.71 -0.98
C LEU A 64 7.48 -6.59 -1.73
N ASN A 65 7.10 -6.36 -2.99
CA ASN A 65 7.73 -5.36 -3.84
C ASN A 65 7.56 -3.94 -3.31
N GLU A 66 6.34 -3.59 -2.85
CA GLU A 66 6.04 -2.24 -2.41
C GLU A 66 6.68 -1.87 -1.07
N LEU A 67 6.81 -2.85 -0.17
CA LEU A 67 7.45 -2.67 1.13
C LEU A 67 8.98 -2.60 0.97
N GLU A 68 9.59 -3.43 0.12
CA GLU A 68 11.03 -3.36 -0.18
C GLU A 68 11.45 -2.01 -0.77
N LYS A 69 10.67 -1.46 -1.73
CA LYS A 69 10.90 -0.11 -2.28
C LYS A 69 10.90 0.98 -1.20
N ARG A 70 10.16 0.75 -0.11
CA ARG A 70 10.01 1.67 1.02
C ARG A 70 10.92 1.31 2.20
N GLN A 71 11.91 0.45 1.97
CA GLN A 71 12.93 0.04 2.95
C GLN A 71 12.36 -0.71 4.16
N TRP A 72 11.22 -1.38 3.99
CA TRP A 72 10.75 -2.38 4.94
C TRP A 72 11.40 -3.72 4.62
N ILE A 73 11.95 -4.36 5.64
CA ILE A 73 12.66 -5.63 5.50
C ILE A 73 11.80 -6.72 6.10
N ARG A 74 11.54 -7.80 5.34
CA ARG A 74 10.86 -8.97 5.88
C ARG A 74 11.83 -9.71 6.82
N VAL A 75 11.47 -9.82 8.09
CA VAL A 75 12.29 -10.44 9.13
C VAL A 75 11.77 -11.82 9.57
N ASP A 76 10.49 -12.12 9.33
CA ASP A 76 9.90 -13.42 9.67
C ASP A 76 8.71 -13.80 8.76
N ARG A 77 8.38 -15.10 8.70
CA ARG A 77 7.25 -15.65 7.96
C ARG A 77 6.72 -16.95 8.59
N TRP A 78 5.42 -17.00 8.81
CA TRP A 78 4.69 -18.21 9.19
C TRP A 78 3.44 -18.39 8.34
N GLY A 79 3.53 -19.23 7.31
CA GLY A 79 2.42 -19.47 6.38
C GLY A 79 2.00 -18.18 5.66
N SER A 80 0.80 -17.69 5.98
CA SER A 80 0.18 -16.46 5.48
C SER A 80 0.54 -15.20 6.26
N ALA A 81 1.31 -15.31 7.34
CA ALA A 81 1.73 -14.20 8.19
C ALA A 81 3.18 -13.79 7.89
N PHE A 82 3.41 -12.50 7.74
CA PHE A 82 4.70 -11.90 7.39
C PHE A 82 5.02 -10.77 8.36
N VAL A 83 6.24 -10.76 8.91
CA VAL A 83 6.71 -9.67 9.78
C VAL A 83 7.67 -8.80 9.00
N TYR A 84 7.39 -7.50 8.97
CA TYR A 84 8.26 -6.50 8.36
C TYR A 84 8.78 -5.54 9.41
N GLU A 85 10.05 -5.13 9.28
CA GLU A 85 10.72 -4.17 10.15
C GLU A 85 11.24 -2.96 9.35
N LYS A 86 11.08 -1.77 9.92
CA LYS A 86 11.70 -0.52 9.45
C LYS A 86 11.96 0.42 10.62
N ASN A 87 13.21 0.86 10.79
CA ASN A 87 13.63 1.79 11.85
C ASN A 87 13.16 1.37 13.26
N GLY A 88 13.28 0.07 13.59
CA GLY A 88 12.84 -0.48 14.87
C GLY A 88 11.33 -0.66 15.03
N ARG A 89 10.50 -0.21 14.07
CA ARG A 89 9.07 -0.50 14.04
C ARG A 89 8.81 -1.81 13.31
N ARG A 90 7.99 -2.68 13.92
CA ARG A 90 7.55 -3.94 13.31
C ARG A 90 6.05 -3.96 13.05
N ILE A 91 5.68 -4.55 11.93
CA ILE A 91 4.29 -4.79 11.54
C ILE A 91 4.10 -6.27 11.22
N LEU A 92 2.88 -6.74 11.45
CA LEU A 92 2.40 -8.04 11.02
C LEU A 92 1.44 -7.84 9.85
N LEU A 93 1.74 -8.47 8.73
CA LEU A 93 0.88 -8.52 7.56
C LEU A 93 0.40 -9.96 7.40
N VAL A 94 -0.91 -10.19 7.44
CA VAL A 94 -1.53 -11.50 7.23
C VAL A 94 -2.35 -11.47 5.96
N ILE A 95 -2.07 -12.38 5.03
CA ILE A 95 -2.69 -12.44 3.70
C ILE A 95 -3.38 -13.79 3.55
N THR A 96 -4.72 -13.79 3.58
CA THR A 96 -5.54 -15.01 3.57
C THR A 96 -6.38 -15.08 2.32
N ASP A 97 -6.26 -16.18 1.58
CA ASP A 97 -7.07 -16.42 0.39
C ASP A 97 -8.51 -16.77 0.78
N LEU A 98 -9.48 -16.13 0.13
CA LEU A 98 -10.90 -16.46 0.19
C LEU A 98 -11.37 -16.70 -1.25
N LYS A 99 -12.43 -17.48 -1.41
CA LYS A 99 -12.88 -18.02 -2.71
C LYS A 99 -12.92 -17.02 -3.89
N ASN A 100 -13.19 -15.74 -3.63
CA ASN A 100 -13.27 -14.67 -4.64
C ASN A 100 -12.43 -13.43 -4.30
N TYR A 101 -11.73 -13.40 -3.16
CA TYR A 101 -11.05 -12.23 -2.63
C TYR A 101 -9.90 -12.65 -1.73
N THR A 102 -8.83 -11.87 -1.65
CA THR A 102 -7.83 -12.04 -0.61
C THR A 102 -8.10 -11.08 0.52
N LYS A 103 -8.20 -11.59 1.75
CA LYS A 103 -8.24 -10.74 2.94
C LYS A 103 -6.83 -10.37 3.37
N VAL A 104 -6.60 -9.08 3.62
CA VAL A 104 -5.35 -8.57 4.19
C VAL A 104 -5.65 -8.00 5.56
N SER A 105 -4.86 -8.39 6.56
CA SER A 105 -4.88 -7.83 7.91
C SER A 105 -3.50 -7.26 8.23
N LEU A 106 -3.45 -6.01 8.66
CA LEU A 106 -2.24 -5.31 9.04
C LEU A 106 -2.33 -4.88 10.51
N SER A 107 -1.37 -5.24 11.35
CA SER A 107 -1.32 -4.85 12.76
C SER A 107 0.11 -4.48 13.20
N PRO A 108 0.30 -3.76 14.32
CA PRO A 108 1.60 -3.72 14.99
C PRO A 108 2.04 -5.13 15.38
N PHE A 109 3.35 -5.39 15.33
CA PHE A 109 3.93 -6.63 15.84
C PHE A 109 4.51 -6.34 17.24
N LYS A 110 3.99 -7.05 18.25
CA LYS A 110 4.35 -6.89 19.67
C LYS A 110 5.26 -8.03 20.12
#